data_AF-A0A518G0Z6-F1
#
_entry.id   AF-A0A518G0Z6-F1
#
_cell.length_a   1.000
_cell.length_b   1.000
_cell.length_c   1.000
_cell.angle_alpha   90.00
_cell.angle_beta   90.00
_cell.angle_gamma   90.00
#
_symmetry.space_group_name_H-M   'P 1'
#
loop_
_entity.id
_entity.type
_entity.pdbx_description
1 polymer ?
#
loop_
_entity_poly.entity_id
_entity_poly.type
_entity_poly.pdbx_seq_one_letter_code
_entity_poly.pdbx_strand_id
1 'polypeptide(L)'
;MALRIGEYVRAGELRNNRRNGVYGWIEFAADYGIRIELTGNLKGELEGKNFRLQVPLPPDAAQLEPGTFPDEIEQLADRQIGVVGEMELRSVRIPLLPLDQWRKLSPQEKIANSEEQKCLYLEWFSQNGRVVAEILAPEIELLPDDLGDDDSEDEDEERYGLGFTEVRVGEDDETGNNFVLDGSDEEDDEEEEDDNPYGLFDENLDRKVAESLGPIVDQEFDEREPPSEGGLRAWDQAIPGLDPETKAMYEQWDEIFEGKKDEPLSYLFETPLKLPKPDAVLTDEEALPLVTAILAQLALLSVALDVCEHFTPLDTYQLLMTEILPTAKVHPNLAATEMVQHYSTSDYCDECEAEFERELGDDSTDSPDPEAT
;
A
#
# COMPACT_ATOMS: atom_id res chain seq x y z
N MET A 1 12.13 -5.67 -19.55
CA MET A 1 11.90 -4.31 -20.08
C MET A 1 11.59 -3.42 -18.90
N ALA A 2 11.81 -2.10 -18.96
CA ALA A 2 11.45 -1.21 -17.85
C ALA A 2 10.24 -0.36 -18.27
N LEU A 3 9.20 -0.32 -17.44
CA LEU A 3 8.06 0.57 -17.60
C LEU A 3 8.48 1.98 -17.18
N ARG A 4 8.29 2.96 -18.05
CA ARG A 4 8.73 4.35 -17.81
C ARG A 4 7.50 5.22 -17.61
N ILE A 5 7.29 5.66 -16.37
CA ILE A 5 6.06 6.37 -15.98
C ILE A 5 6.28 7.86 -15.72
N GLY A 6 7.54 8.32 -15.69
CA GLY A 6 7.91 9.66 -15.22
C GLY A 6 7.25 10.83 -15.96
N GLU A 7 6.93 10.68 -17.24
CA GLU A 7 6.25 11.71 -18.04
C GLU A 7 4.77 11.87 -17.68
N TYR A 8 4.18 10.88 -17.00
CA TYR A 8 2.77 10.87 -16.63
C TYR A 8 2.53 11.28 -15.17
N VAL A 9 3.56 11.26 -14.33
CA VAL A 9 3.43 11.61 -12.90
C VAL A 9 3.08 13.09 -12.75
N ARG A 10 2.02 13.37 -12.00
CA ARG A 10 1.58 14.73 -11.67
C ARG A 10 1.79 15.08 -10.22
N ALA A 11 1.47 14.15 -9.34
CA ALA A 11 1.58 14.33 -7.91
C ALA A 11 1.88 12.99 -7.25
N GLY A 12 2.22 13.03 -5.97
CA GLY A 12 2.44 11.84 -5.18
C GLY A 12 2.79 12.20 -3.75
N GLU A 13 2.60 11.25 -2.86
CA GLU A 13 3.07 11.31 -1.48
C GLU A 13 3.80 10.02 -1.19
N LEU A 14 5.03 10.11 -0.69
CA LEU A 14 5.84 8.97 -0.32
C LEU A 14 6.34 9.12 1.11
N ARG A 15 6.20 8.06 1.89
CA ARG A 15 6.60 7.93 3.27
C ARG A 15 7.76 6.95 3.38
N ASN A 16 8.84 7.39 3.98
CA ASN A 16 10.02 6.57 4.28
C ASN A 16 10.51 6.87 5.70
N ASN A 17 9.59 7.20 6.61
CA ASN A 17 9.86 7.37 8.04
C ASN A 17 10.19 6.05 8.74
N ARG A 18 9.59 4.93 8.29
CA ARG A 18 9.88 3.58 8.78
C ARG A 18 11.05 2.97 8.02
N ARG A 19 11.95 2.28 8.75
CA ARG A 19 13.04 1.54 8.13
C ARG A 19 12.49 0.39 7.30
N ASN A 20 13.16 0.12 6.19
CA ASN A 20 12.87 -1.00 5.28
C ASN A 20 11.48 -0.93 4.61
N GLY A 21 10.79 0.20 4.69
CA GLY A 21 9.51 0.43 4.02
C GLY A 21 9.45 1.78 3.29
N VAL A 22 8.82 1.77 2.11
CA VAL A 22 8.38 2.96 1.39
C VAL A 22 6.91 2.80 1.02
N TYR A 23 6.07 3.70 1.54
CA TYR A 23 4.62 3.65 1.38
C TYR A 23 4.09 4.92 0.74
N GLY A 24 2.94 4.87 0.07
CA GLY A 24 2.24 6.07 -0.36
C GLY A 24 1.51 5.90 -1.69
N TRP A 25 1.47 6.95 -2.50
CA TRP A 25 0.75 6.96 -3.77
C TRP A 25 1.40 7.87 -4.81
N ILE A 26 1.16 7.57 -6.08
CA ILE A 26 1.54 8.39 -7.24
C ILE A 26 0.30 8.59 -8.11
N GLU A 27 0.03 9.82 -8.51
CA GLU A 27 -1.11 10.20 -9.35
C GLU A 27 -0.65 10.59 -10.76
N PHE A 28 -1.38 10.10 -11.78
CA PHE A 28 -1.14 10.42 -13.19
C PHE A 28 -2.20 11.37 -13.79
N ALA A 29 -3.43 11.30 -13.28
CA ALA A 29 -4.54 12.23 -13.56
C ALA A 29 -5.52 12.23 -12.37
N ALA A 30 -6.49 13.16 -12.41
CA ALA A 30 -7.56 13.18 -11.44
C ALA A 30 -8.23 11.80 -11.38
N ASP A 31 -8.30 11.24 -10.16
CA ASP A 31 -8.87 9.92 -9.87
C ASP A 31 -8.14 8.74 -10.52
N TYR A 32 -6.90 8.91 -10.98
CA TYR A 32 -6.11 7.85 -11.58
C TYR A 32 -4.65 7.87 -11.11
N GLY A 33 -4.25 6.79 -10.43
CA GLY A 33 -2.94 6.67 -9.81
C GLY A 33 -2.67 5.25 -9.33
N ILE A 34 -1.58 5.09 -8.60
CA ILE A 34 -1.14 3.83 -8.01
C ILE A 34 -0.80 4.03 -6.54
N ARG A 35 -1.11 3.03 -5.71
CA ARG A 35 -0.61 2.89 -4.34
C ARG A 35 0.74 2.19 -4.36
N ILE A 36 1.63 2.54 -3.45
CA ILE A 36 3.01 2.05 -3.39
C ILE A 36 3.27 1.46 -2.01
N GLU A 37 3.76 0.22 -2.00
CA GLU A 37 4.17 -0.53 -0.80
C GLU A 37 5.44 -1.31 -1.13
N LEU A 38 6.60 -0.72 -0.84
CA LEU A 38 7.87 -1.26 -1.26
C LEU A 38 8.76 -1.55 -0.07
N THR A 39 9.39 -2.72 -0.08
CA THR A 39 10.47 -3.07 0.84
C THR A 39 11.75 -2.33 0.45
N GLY A 40 12.36 -1.63 1.40
CA GLY A 40 13.64 -0.94 1.23
C GLY A 40 13.60 0.50 1.73
N ASN A 41 14.65 1.28 1.41
CA ASN A 41 14.80 2.65 1.88
C ASN A 41 15.15 3.60 0.75
N LEU A 42 14.69 4.85 0.86
CA LEU A 42 15.15 5.94 -0.01
C LEU A 42 16.61 6.28 0.30
N LYS A 43 17.30 6.94 -0.65
CA LYS A 43 18.70 7.36 -0.49
C LYS A 43 18.85 8.88 -0.53
N GLY A 44 19.92 9.35 0.11
CA GLY A 44 20.37 10.73 0.01
C GLY A 44 19.48 11.70 0.77
N GLU A 45 18.98 12.76 0.12
CA GLU A 45 18.24 13.82 0.81
C GLU A 45 16.85 13.41 1.31
N LEU A 46 16.32 12.29 0.82
CA LEU A 46 14.97 11.78 1.13
C LEU A 46 14.97 10.59 2.11
N GLU A 47 16.15 10.10 2.50
CA GLU A 47 16.27 8.99 3.46
C GLU A 47 15.63 9.37 4.80
N GLY A 48 14.71 8.52 5.29
CA GLY A 48 14.06 8.73 6.58
C GLY A 48 12.98 9.82 6.57
N LYS A 49 12.49 10.27 5.40
CA LYS A 49 11.59 11.42 5.30
C LYS A 49 10.29 11.09 4.59
N ASN A 50 9.24 11.77 5.00
CA ASN A 50 7.96 11.84 4.32
C ASN A 50 7.95 13.07 3.41
N PHE A 51 7.46 12.93 2.18
CA PHE A 51 7.37 14.05 1.26
C PHE A 51 6.21 13.93 0.29
N ARG A 52 5.67 15.10 -0.07
CA ARG A 52 4.75 15.27 -1.19
C ARG A 52 5.52 15.82 -2.38
N LEU A 53 5.20 15.33 -3.56
CA LEU A 53 5.72 15.82 -4.82
C LEU A 53 4.58 16.38 -5.68
N GLN A 54 4.87 17.47 -6.39
CA GLN A 54 4.00 18.03 -7.41
C GLN A 54 4.83 18.38 -8.64
N VAL A 55 4.34 18.02 -9.82
CA VAL A 55 5.00 18.29 -11.09
C VAL A 55 4.29 19.49 -11.73
N PRO A 56 4.99 20.62 -11.93
CA PRO A 56 4.38 21.79 -12.55
C PRO A 56 4.05 21.48 -14.01
N LEU A 57 2.77 21.30 -14.30
CA LEU A 57 2.29 21.07 -15.65
C LEU A 57 2.31 22.40 -16.44
N PRO A 58 2.76 22.38 -17.70
CA PRO A 58 2.54 23.51 -18.59
C PRO A 58 1.04 23.82 -18.66
N PRO A 59 0.62 25.09 -18.70
CA PRO A 59 -0.79 25.46 -18.81
C PRO A 59 -1.46 24.91 -20.09
N ASP A 60 -0.67 24.55 -21.10
CA ASP A 60 -1.13 23.95 -22.35
C ASP A 60 -1.08 22.40 -22.35
N ALA A 61 -0.58 21.76 -21.28
CA ALA A 61 -0.70 20.33 -21.12
C ALA A 61 -2.17 20.03 -20.83
N ALA A 62 -2.91 19.68 -21.88
CA ALA A 62 -4.28 19.22 -21.75
C ALA A 62 -4.33 18.18 -20.62
N GLN A 63 -5.31 18.31 -19.71
CA GLN A 63 -5.59 17.28 -18.73
C GLN A 63 -5.78 15.99 -19.53
N LEU A 64 -4.82 15.07 -19.44
CA LEU A 64 -4.98 13.72 -19.95
C LEU A 64 -6.22 13.15 -19.27
N GLU A 65 -7.26 12.91 -20.06
CA GLU A 65 -8.48 12.25 -19.60
C GLU A 65 -8.17 10.77 -19.38
N PRO A 66 -8.76 10.13 -18.37
CA PRO A 66 -8.71 8.68 -18.22
C PRO A 66 -9.06 7.96 -19.54
N GLY A 67 -8.25 6.97 -19.95
CA GLY A 67 -8.39 6.28 -21.24
C GLY A 67 -7.64 6.91 -22.42
N THR A 68 -6.84 7.96 -22.16
CA THR A 68 -5.84 8.46 -23.13
C THR A 68 -4.41 8.04 -22.78
N PHE A 69 -4.26 7.28 -21.71
CA PHE A 69 -2.97 6.79 -21.28
C PHE A 69 -2.45 5.71 -22.24
N PRO A 70 -1.13 5.57 -22.38
CA PRO A 70 -0.56 4.43 -23.07
C PRO A 70 -0.95 3.12 -22.39
N ASP A 71 -1.06 2.04 -23.16
CA ASP A 71 -1.31 0.67 -22.67
C ASP A 71 -0.37 0.30 -21.52
N GLU A 72 0.87 0.82 -21.49
CA GLU A 72 1.83 0.55 -20.41
C GLU A 72 1.41 1.09 -19.04
N ILE A 73 0.66 2.18 -19.00
CA ILE A 73 0.15 2.78 -17.76
C ILE A 73 -1.14 2.08 -17.36
N GLU A 74 -2.02 1.77 -18.32
CA GLU A 74 -3.27 1.04 -18.07
C GLU A 74 -3.05 -0.39 -17.56
N GLN A 75 -1.87 -0.96 -17.81
CA GLN A 75 -1.46 -2.27 -17.32
C GLN A 75 -0.86 -2.25 -15.91
N LEU A 76 -0.62 -1.08 -15.30
CA LEU A 76 -0.11 -1.02 -13.95
C LEU A 76 -1.15 -1.55 -12.97
N ALA A 77 -0.73 -2.40 -12.05
CA ALA A 77 -1.57 -2.77 -10.92
C ALA A 77 -1.84 -1.53 -10.06
N ASP A 78 -3.09 -1.34 -9.63
CA ASP A 78 -3.49 -0.22 -8.78
C ASP A 78 -2.69 -0.17 -7.47
N ARG A 79 -2.28 -1.34 -6.96
CA ARG A 79 -1.39 -1.51 -5.81
C ARG A 79 -0.05 -2.07 -6.26
N GLN A 80 1.00 -1.23 -6.21
CA GLN A 80 2.37 -1.62 -6.53
C GLN A 80 3.06 -2.14 -5.27
N ILE A 81 3.31 -3.44 -5.24
CA ILE A 81 4.12 -4.08 -4.20
C ILE A 81 5.50 -4.42 -4.78
N GLY A 82 6.53 -4.43 -3.95
CA GLY A 82 7.81 -4.96 -4.39
C GLY A 82 9.01 -4.42 -3.63
N VAL A 83 10.12 -4.21 -4.32
CA VAL A 83 11.38 -3.78 -3.69
C VAL A 83 11.91 -2.50 -4.31
N VAL A 84 12.37 -1.60 -3.45
CA VAL A 84 13.05 -0.36 -3.83
C VAL A 84 14.33 -0.67 -4.59
N GLY A 85 14.50 -0.04 -5.77
CA GLY A 85 15.73 -0.01 -6.54
C GLY A 85 16.58 1.21 -6.18
N GLU A 86 16.88 2.05 -7.17
CA GLU A 86 17.48 3.37 -6.94
C GLU A 86 16.37 4.43 -6.80
N MET A 87 16.23 5.01 -5.61
CA MET A 87 15.36 6.15 -5.36
C MET A 87 16.13 7.30 -4.73
N GLU A 88 16.30 8.40 -5.47
CA GLU A 88 17.06 9.56 -5.01
C GLU A 88 16.59 10.87 -5.66
N LEU A 89 16.74 11.97 -4.93
CA LEU A 89 16.66 13.31 -5.48
C LEU A 89 18.06 13.77 -5.90
N ARG A 90 18.24 14.07 -7.19
CA ARG A 90 19.54 14.50 -7.74
C ARG A 90 19.43 15.72 -8.63
N SER A 91 20.56 16.40 -8.85
CA SER A 91 20.64 17.47 -9.86
C SER A 91 21.08 16.90 -11.21
N VAL A 92 20.30 17.15 -12.25
CA VAL A 92 20.60 16.75 -13.63
C VAL A 92 20.76 17.97 -14.52
N ARG A 93 21.58 17.85 -15.57
CA ARG A 93 21.74 18.90 -16.58
C ARG A 93 20.83 18.64 -17.76
N ILE A 94 19.90 19.56 -18.00
CA ILE A 94 18.95 19.48 -19.10
C ILE A 94 19.43 20.37 -20.25
N PRO A 95 19.55 19.84 -21.47
CA PRO A 95 19.83 20.64 -22.67
C PRO A 95 18.76 21.71 -22.92
N LEU A 96 19.17 22.97 -23.08
CA LEU A 96 18.28 24.08 -23.49
C LEU A 96 17.99 24.07 -24.99
N LEU A 97 18.72 23.24 -25.76
CA LEU A 97 18.62 23.13 -27.21
C LEU A 97 18.14 21.72 -27.60
N PRO A 98 17.49 21.57 -28.77
CA PRO A 98 17.16 20.25 -29.32
C PRO A 98 18.37 19.31 -29.32
N LEU A 99 18.15 18.03 -28.97
CA LEU A 99 19.22 17.05 -28.72
C LEU A 99 20.17 16.88 -29.91
N ASP A 100 19.69 17.01 -31.14
CA ASP A 100 20.48 16.92 -32.37
C ASP A 100 21.47 18.09 -32.55
N GLN A 101 21.11 19.28 -32.05
CA GLN A 101 21.98 20.45 -31.99
C GLN A 101 22.93 20.36 -30.80
N TRP A 102 22.41 20.04 -29.62
CA TRP A 102 23.19 19.94 -28.39
C TRP A 102 24.32 18.91 -28.50
N ARG A 103 24.08 17.77 -29.16
CA ARG A 103 25.11 16.73 -29.39
C ARG A 103 26.32 17.23 -30.19
N LYS A 104 26.15 18.23 -31.06
CA LYS A 104 27.20 18.79 -31.92
C LYS A 104 28.06 19.85 -31.23
N LEU A 105 27.62 20.37 -30.08
CA LEU A 105 28.35 21.38 -29.32
C LEU A 105 29.61 20.81 -28.66
N SER A 106 30.60 21.68 -28.45
CA SER A 106 31.76 21.36 -27.62
C SER A 106 31.36 21.18 -26.14
N PRO A 107 32.18 20.50 -25.31
CA PRO A 107 31.86 20.32 -23.89
C PRO A 107 31.58 21.63 -23.12
N GLN A 108 32.31 22.71 -23.42
CA GLN A 108 32.09 24.02 -22.78
C GLN A 108 30.76 24.65 -23.21
N GLU A 109 30.42 24.55 -24.50
CA GLU A 109 29.14 25.02 -25.02
C GLU A 109 27.98 24.18 -24.50
N LYS A 110 28.14 22.87 -24.30
CA LYS A 110 27.12 22.00 -23.70
C LYS A 110 26.76 22.45 -22.29
N ILE A 111 27.77 22.79 -21.47
CA ILE A 111 27.56 23.32 -20.12
C ILE A 111 26.86 24.68 -20.19
N ALA A 112 27.29 25.56 -21.09
CA ALA A 112 26.69 26.89 -21.26
C ALA A 112 25.24 26.85 -21.83
N ASN A 113 24.88 25.77 -22.54
CA ASN A 113 23.54 25.54 -23.11
C ASN A 113 22.81 24.40 -22.39
N SER A 114 23.08 24.23 -21.10
CA SER A 114 22.33 23.36 -20.20
C SER A 114 21.97 24.10 -18.94
N GLU A 115 20.82 23.78 -18.37
CA GLU A 115 20.43 24.21 -17.04
C GLU A 115 20.46 23.04 -16.07
N GLU A 116 20.83 23.31 -14.82
CA GLU A 116 20.74 22.31 -13.75
C GLU A 116 19.33 22.36 -13.17
N GLN A 117 18.65 21.21 -13.17
CA GLN A 117 17.34 21.03 -12.56
C GLN A 117 17.37 19.89 -11.55
N LYS A 118 16.47 19.93 -10.57
CA LYS A 118 16.20 18.78 -9.71
C LYS A 118 15.54 17.67 -10.52
N CYS A 119 15.90 16.44 -10.24
CA CYS A 119 15.28 15.25 -10.79
C CYS A 119 15.04 14.26 -9.66
N LEU A 120 13.79 13.91 -9.45
CA LEU A 120 13.42 12.80 -8.59
C LEU A 120 13.47 11.53 -9.45
N TYR A 121 14.43 10.66 -9.16
CA TYR A 121 14.56 9.36 -9.79
C TYR A 121 13.93 8.32 -8.86
N LEU A 122 12.90 7.63 -9.34
CA LEU A 122 12.27 6.52 -8.64
C LEU A 122 12.42 5.25 -9.46
N GLU A 123 12.96 4.20 -8.88
CA GLU A 123 13.05 2.87 -9.48
C GLU A 123 12.64 1.82 -8.46
N TRP A 124 11.83 0.86 -8.90
CA TRP A 124 11.46 -0.30 -8.12
C TRP A 124 11.18 -1.52 -9.01
N PHE A 125 11.04 -2.67 -8.38
CA PHE A 125 10.67 -3.93 -9.03
C PHE A 125 9.38 -4.44 -8.41
N SER A 126 8.29 -4.45 -9.18
CA SER A 126 6.94 -4.83 -8.76
C SER A 126 6.35 -6.01 -9.53
N GLN A 127 5.05 -6.26 -9.36
CA GLN A 127 4.28 -7.23 -10.15
C GLN A 127 4.34 -6.94 -11.65
N ASN A 128 4.50 -5.65 -12.02
CA ASN A 128 4.66 -5.22 -13.40
C ASN A 128 6.12 -5.28 -13.89
N GLY A 129 7.04 -5.83 -13.09
CA GLY A 129 8.47 -5.88 -13.35
C GLY A 129 9.18 -4.59 -12.93
N ARG A 130 10.19 -4.17 -13.71
CA ARG A 130 10.98 -2.98 -13.37
C ARG A 130 10.21 -1.72 -13.77
N VAL A 131 9.90 -0.85 -12.82
CA VAL A 131 9.23 0.44 -13.04
C VAL A 131 10.20 1.57 -12.74
N VAL A 132 10.19 2.61 -13.59
CA VAL A 132 11.09 3.76 -13.50
C VAL A 132 10.30 5.05 -13.72
N ALA A 133 10.39 5.98 -12.78
CA ALA A 133 9.93 7.35 -12.93
C ALA A 133 11.13 8.31 -12.87
N GLU A 134 11.37 9.04 -13.97
CA GLU A 134 12.34 10.13 -14.02
C GLU A 134 11.57 11.44 -14.06
N ILE A 135 11.38 12.08 -12.90
CA ILE A 135 10.54 13.26 -12.76
C ILE A 135 11.42 14.51 -12.71
N LEU A 136 11.24 15.42 -13.66
CA LEU A 136 12.06 16.62 -13.82
C LEU A 136 11.41 17.84 -13.17
N ALA A 137 12.23 18.65 -12.50
CA ALA A 137 11.82 19.81 -11.72
C ALA A 137 10.59 19.59 -10.79
N PRO A 138 10.56 18.49 -10.00
CA PRO A 138 9.47 18.31 -9.06
C PRO A 138 9.54 19.37 -7.95
N GLU A 139 8.38 19.89 -7.57
CA GLU A 139 8.19 20.64 -6.34
C GLU A 139 8.05 19.63 -5.20
N ILE A 140 9.01 19.61 -4.29
CA ILE A 140 9.05 18.67 -3.16
C ILE A 140 8.74 19.43 -1.87
N GLU A 141 7.69 19.01 -1.18
CA GLU A 141 7.33 19.47 0.16
C GLU A 141 7.65 18.36 1.16
N LEU A 142 8.55 18.62 2.10
CA LEU A 142 8.84 17.68 3.19
C LEU A 142 7.74 17.78 4.24
N LEU A 143 7.12 16.65 4.55
CA LEU A 143 6.08 16.55 5.56
C LEU A 143 6.74 16.27 6.93
N PRO A 144 6.15 16.74 8.04
CA PRO A 144 6.63 16.40 9.38
C PRO A 144 6.46 14.90 9.66
N ASP A 145 7.36 14.34 10.46
CA ASP A 145 7.33 12.92 10.86
C ASP A 145 6.15 12.61 11.82
N ASP A 146 5.52 13.64 12.38
CA ASP A 146 4.58 13.59 13.52
C ASP A 146 3.10 13.53 13.10
N LEU A 147 2.82 13.18 11.84
CA LEU A 147 1.49 12.69 11.49
C LEU A 147 1.44 11.28 12.06
N GLY A 148 1.03 11.17 13.33
CA GLY A 148 1.01 9.92 14.08
C GLY A 148 0.63 8.76 13.17
N ASP A 149 1.47 7.73 13.18
CA ASP A 149 1.15 6.43 12.62
C ASP A 149 -0.03 5.88 13.44
N ASP A 150 -1.21 6.48 13.29
CA ASP A 150 -2.46 5.86 13.68
C ASP A 150 -2.61 4.71 12.68
N ASP A 151 -1.98 3.58 13.00
CA ASP A 151 -2.06 2.29 12.30
C ASP A 151 -3.50 1.73 12.35
N SER A 152 -4.52 2.59 12.46
CA SER A 152 -5.91 2.27 12.13
C SER A 152 -6.03 2.09 10.62
N GLU A 153 -5.40 1.04 10.10
CA GLU A 153 -5.43 0.59 8.70
C GLU A 153 -6.87 0.20 8.26
N ASP A 154 -7.85 0.24 9.16
CA ASP A 154 -9.21 -0.24 8.95
C ASP A 154 -10.24 0.81 8.49
N GLU A 155 -9.94 2.13 8.52
CA GLU A 155 -10.97 3.16 8.19
C GLU A 155 -10.88 3.75 6.76
N ASP A 156 -9.81 3.47 6.00
CA ASP A 156 -9.59 4.14 4.70
C ASP A 156 -10.17 3.41 3.47
N GLU A 157 -10.78 2.22 3.62
CA GLU A 157 -11.48 1.57 2.48
C GLU A 157 -12.73 2.34 2.03
N GLU A 158 -13.35 3.14 2.89
CA GLU A 158 -14.52 3.96 2.50
C GLU A 158 -14.15 5.29 1.82
N ARG A 159 -12.90 5.76 1.94
CA ARG A 159 -12.49 7.06 1.40
C ARG A 159 -12.28 7.06 -0.12
N TYR A 160 -12.11 5.90 -0.73
CA TYR A 160 -11.98 5.75 -2.19
C TYR A 160 -13.31 5.48 -2.92
N GLY A 161 -14.45 5.64 -2.23
CA GLY A 161 -15.75 5.88 -2.86
C GLY A 161 -15.80 7.25 -3.53
N LEU A 162 -15.28 7.33 -4.77
CA LEU A 162 -15.30 8.48 -5.69
C LEU A 162 -16.54 9.39 -5.54
N GLY A 163 -16.37 10.47 -4.78
CA GLY A 163 -17.41 11.44 -4.47
C GLY A 163 -16.88 12.74 -3.86
N PHE A 164 -15.71 13.22 -4.29
CA PHE A 164 -15.16 14.49 -3.81
C PHE A 164 -15.91 15.68 -4.44
N THR A 165 -17.04 16.06 -3.84
CA THR A 165 -17.60 17.40 -4.06
C THR A 165 -16.89 18.36 -3.11
N GLU A 166 -15.87 19.05 -3.64
CA GLU A 166 -15.24 20.21 -3.01
C GLU A 166 -16.30 21.31 -2.84
N VAL A 167 -17.00 21.32 -1.71
CA VAL A 167 -17.85 22.46 -1.30
C VAL A 167 -16.91 23.60 -0.95
N ARG A 168 -16.68 24.50 -1.92
CA ARG A 168 -16.10 25.82 -1.64
C ARG A 168 -17.07 26.58 -0.75
N VAL A 169 -16.78 26.61 0.56
CA VAL A 169 -17.39 27.55 1.50
C VAL A 169 -16.93 28.94 1.09
N GLY A 170 -17.87 29.75 0.62
CA GLY A 170 -17.65 31.16 0.34
C GLY A 170 -17.27 31.89 1.63
N GLU A 171 -16.18 32.62 1.56
CA GLU A 171 -15.83 33.67 2.52
C GLU A 171 -16.96 34.69 2.53
N ASP A 172 -17.62 34.88 3.67
CA ASP A 172 -18.28 36.14 4.01
C ASP A 172 -18.31 36.35 5.53
N ASP A 173 -17.69 37.46 5.92
CA ASP A 173 -17.98 38.37 7.03
C ASP A 173 -17.79 37.95 8.50
N GLU A 174 -16.73 38.57 9.05
CA GLU A 174 -16.77 39.44 10.24
C GLU A 174 -17.85 39.15 11.30
N THR A 175 -17.44 38.55 12.42
CA THR A 175 -17.73 39.11 13.74
C THR A 175 -16.91 38.39 14.81
N GLY A 176 -16.13 39.16 15.57
CA GLY A 176 -15.37 38.64 16.69
C GLY A 176 -16.30 38.15 17.80
N ASN A 177 -15.99 36.99 18.36
CA ASN A 177 -16.51 36.59 19.65
C ASN A 177 -15.41 35.89 20.46
N ASN A 178 -15.18 36.41 21.67
CA ASN A 178 -14.33 35.80 22.69
C ASN A 178 -14.94 34.46 23.11
N PHE A 179 -14.24 33.36 22.90
CA PHE A 179 -14.60 32.08 23.49
C PHE A 179 -13.80 31.89 24.78
N VAL A 180 -14.52 31.96 25.90
CA VAL A 180 -14.05 31.61 27.24
C VAL A 180 -14.45 30.16 27.47
N LEU A 181 -13.47 29.27 27.59
CA LEU A 181 -13.67 27.87 28.00
C LEU A 181 -13.62 27.80 29.53
N ASP A 182 -14.78 27.90 30.16
CA ASP A 182 -15.04 27.52 31.54
C ASP A 182 -16.49 27.02 31.59
N GLY A 183 -16.69 25.77 31.99
CA GLY A 183 -18.01 25.14 31.99
C GLY A 183 -17.93 23.63 32.02
N SER A 184 -17.79 23.08 33.22
CA SER A 184 -18.29 21.74 33.55
C SER A 184 -19.78 21.66 33.23
N ASP A 185 -20.17 20.80 32.29
CA ASP A 185 -21.55 20.36 32.11
C ASP A 185 -21.59 18.84 32.21
N GLU A 186 -22.30 18.38 33.25
CA GLU A 186 -22.90 17.06 33.36
C GLU A 186 -24.09 17.08 32.38
N GLU A 187 -23.91 16.57 31.16
CA GLU A 187 -25.02 16.36 30.24
C GLU A 187 -25.68 15.02 30.57
N ASP A 188 -26.91 15.13 31.07
CA ASP A 188 -27.92 14.08 31.03
C ASP A 188 -28.02 13.57 29.58
N ASP A 189 -27.70 12.30 29.35
CA ASP A 189 -28.00 11.56 28.11
C ASP A 189 -29.54 11.46 27.95
N GLU A 190 -30.17 12.55 27.50
CA GLU A 190 -31.48 12.47 26.85
C GLU A 190 -31.24 11.76 25.51
N GLU A 191 -31.62 10.49 25.44
CA GLU A 191 -31.69 9.67 24.22
C GLU A 191 -32.43 10.47 23.13
N GLU A 192 -31.69 11.24 22.32
CA GLU A 192 -32.21 11.86 21.11
C GLU A 192 -32.63 10.71 20.20
N GLU A 193 -33.95 10.54 20.03
CA GLU A 193 -34.54 9.59 19.10
C GLU A 193 -33.82 9.74 17.76
N ASP A 194 -33.08 8.70 17.34
CA ASP A 194 -32.33 8.59 16.09
C ASP A 194 -33.26 8.80 14.87
N ASP A 195 -33.60 10.06 14.61
CA ASP A 195 -34.40 10.50 13.48
C ASP A 195 -33.52 10.37 12.24
N ASN A 196 -33.52 9.18 11.62
CA ASN A 196 -32.89 8.86 10.35
C ASN A 196 -33.08 10.01 9.33
N PRO A 197 -32.12 10.95 9.22
CA PRO A 197 -32.39 12.25 8.61
C PRO A 197 -32.46 12.15 7.08
N TYR A 198 -32.01 11.02 6.54
CA TYR A 198 -31.99 10.72 5.12
C TYR A 198 -33.12 9.77 4.68
N GLY A 199 -33.88 9.21 5.63
CA GLY A 199 -34.98 8.26 5.33
C GLY A 199 -34.52 7.04 4.51
N LEU A 200 -33.24 6.67 4.62
CA LEU A 200 -32.63 5.58 3.84
C LEU A 200 -33.08 4.21 4.34
N PHE A 201 -33.54 4.15 5.58
CA PHE A 201 -33.98 2.94 6.22
C PHE A 201 -35.49 3.05 6.47
N ASP A 202 -36.19 1.97 6.15
CA ASP A 202 -37.60 1.84 6.51
C ASP A 202 -37.72 2.05 8.02
N GLU A 203 -38.72 2.83 8.48
CA GLU A 203 -39.02 3.04 9.91
C GLU A 203 -39.22 1.72 10.69
N ASN A 204 -39.38 0.60 9.97
CA ASN A 204 -39.51 -0.73 10.51
C ASN A 204 -38.27 -1.61 10.29
N LEU A 205 -37.11 -1.06 9.89
CA LEU A 205 -35.93 -1.85 9.62
C LEU A 205 -35.52 -2.63 10.87
N ASP A 206 -35.44 -1.98 12.02
CA ASP A 206 -35.07 -2.65 13.28
C ASP A 206 -36.03 -3.76 13.64
N ARG A 207 -37.33 -3.54 13.41
CA ARG A 207 -38.33 -4.58 13.60
C ARG A 207 -38.17 -5.71 12.58
N LYS A 208 -37.87 -5.42 11.32
CA LYS A 208 -37.65 -6.43 10.27
C LYS A 208 -36.36 -7.22 10.52
N VAL A 209 -35.31 -6.57 11.00
CA VAL A 209 -34.05 -7.19 11.42
C VAL A 209 -34.31 -8.07 12.64
N ALA A 210 -35.00 -7.58 13.67
CA ALA A 210 -35.39 -8.36 14.84
C ALA A 210 -36.33 -9.54 14.50
N GLU A 211 -37.30 -9.35 13.61
CA GLU A 211 -38.19 -10.43 13.14
C GLU A 211 -37.45 -11.45 12.27
N SER A 212 -36.47 -11.02 11.48
CA SER A 212 -35.67 -11.90 10.61
C SER A 212 -34.59 -12.65 11.39
N LEU A 213 -34.01 -12.03 12.42
CA LEU A 213 -33.07 -12.66 13.34
C LEU A 213 -33.79 -13.55 14.37
N GLY A 214 -35.10 -13.36 14.54
CA GLY A 214 -35.92 -14.06 15.52
C GLY A 214 -35.45 -13.80 16.96
N PRO A 215 -36.04 -14.45 17.98
CA PRO A 215 -35.45 -14.46 19.29
C PRO A 215 -34.14 -15.25 19.17
N ILE A 216 -33.02 -14.54 19.05
CA ILE A 216 -31.71 -15.02 19.47
C ILE A 216 -31.81 -15.15 20.99
N VAL A 217 -32.55 -16.16 21.44
CA VAL A 217 -32.48 -16.67 22.80
C VAL A 217 -31.00 -16.91 23.08
N ASP A 218 -30.56 -16.70 24.31
CA ASP A 218 -29.26 -17.10 24.91
C ASP A 218 -28.93 -18.61 24.72
N GLN A 219 -29.07 -19.14 23.51
CA GLN A 219 -28.24 -20.21 23.04
C GLN A 219 -26.86 -19.59 23.02
N GLU A 220 -26.11 -19.88 24.10
CA GLU A 220 -24.66 -19.99 24.05
C GLU A 220 -24.29 -20.24 22.60
N PHE A 221 -23.60 -19.26 22.00
CA PHE A 221 -23.07 -19.35 20.64
C PHE A 221 -22.18 -20.59 20.67
N ASP A 222 -22.80 -21.75 20.46
CA ASP A 222 -22.18 -23.05 20.45
C ASP A 222 -21.24 -22.88 19.27
N GLU A 223 -19.95 -22.70 19.56
CA GLU A 223 -18.82 -22.67 18.62
C GLU A 223 -18.72 -24.01 17.88
N ARG A 224 -19.85 -24.62 17.54
CA ARG A 224 -19.98 -25.63 16.52
C ARG A 224 -19.39 -25.02 15.27
N GLU A 225 -18.13 -25.41 15.08
CA GLU A 225 -17.38 -25.28 13.85
C GLU A 225 -18.37 -25.33 12.69
N PRO A 226 -18.40 -24.30 11.83
CA PRO A 226 -19.27 -24.30 10.67
C PRO A 226 -19.11 -25.65 9.98
N PRO A 227 -20.20 -26.35 9.61
CA PRO A 227 -20.18 -27.76 9.24
C PRO A 227 -19.11 -28.02 8.19
N SER A 228 -17.96 -28.52 8.62
CA SER A 228 -16.70 -28.52 7.86
C SER A 228 -16.64 -29.63 6.79
N GLU A 229 -17.70 -30.44 6.70
CA GLU A 229 -17.77 -31.62 5.82
C GLU A 229 -18.81 -31.50 4.68
N GLY A 230 -19.43 -30.33 4.52
CA GLY A 230 -20.35 -30.06 3.42
C GLY A 230 -19.59 -29.73 2.13
N GLY A 231 -19.34 -30.74 1.28
CA GLY A 231 -18.63 -30.55 0.01
C GLY A 231 -19.06 -29.29 -0.74
N LEU A 232 -18.06 -28.53 -1.23
CA LEU A 232 -18.20 -27.24 -1.90
C LEU A 232 -19.50 -27.15 -2.70
N ARG A 233 -20.45 -26.37 -2.19
CA ARG A 233 -21.66 -26.09 -2.92
C ARG A 233 -21.26 -25.28 -4.15
N ALA A 234 -21.51 -25.82 -5.35
CA ALA A 234 -21.20 -25.11 -6.58
C ALA A 234 -21.84 -23.71 -6.58
N TRP A 235 -21.09 -22.69 -7.03
CA TRP A 235 -21.54 -21.29 -7.05
C TRP A 235 -22.87 -21.07 -7.78
N ASP A 236 -23.19 -21.89 -8.79
CA ASP A 236 -24.50 -21.88 -9.48
C ASP A 236 -25.70 -22.09 -8.54
N GLN A 237 -25.48 -22.80 -7.44
CA GLN A 237 -26.51 -23.07 -6.44
C GLN A 237 -26.54 -22.02 -5.33
N ALA A 238 -25.39 -21.37 -5.08
CA ALA A 238 -25.28 -20.29 -4.11
C ALA A 238 -25.87 -18.99 -4.69
N ILE A 239 -25.55 -18.67 -5.94
CA ILE A 239 -25.97 -17.45 -6.64
C ILE A 239 -26.58 -17.84 -8.01
N PRO A 240 -27.89 -18.09 -8.06
CA PRO A 240 -28.55 -18.43 -9.32
C PRO A 240 -28.47 -17.30 -10.35
N GLY A 241 -28.01 -17.60 -11.56
CA GLY A 241 -27.92 -16.64 -12.67
C GLY A 241 -26.57 -15.95 -12.82
N LEU A 242 -25.56 -16.40 -12.07
CA LEU A 242 -24.18 -15.96 -12.25
C LEU A 242 -23.70 -16.26 -13.67
N ASP A 243 -23.06 -15.28 -14.31
CA ASP A 243 -22.49 -15.50 -15.62
C ASP A 243 -21.25 -16.42 -15.54
N PRO A 244 -20.85 -17.07 -16.65
CA PRO A 244 -19.75 -18.04 -16.63
C PRO A 244 -18.39 -17.46 -16.26
N GLU A 245 -18.15 -16.17 -16.49
CA GLU A 245 -16.86 -15.51 -16.25
C GLU A 245 -16.71 -15.21 -14.75
N THR A 246 -17.71 -14.56 -14.17
CA THR A 246 -17.77 -14.30 -12.72
C THR A 246 -17.73 -15.62 -11.94
N LYS A 247 -18.40 -16.66 -12.42
CA LYS A 247 -18.33 -17.99 -11.82
C LYS A 247 -16.91 -18.55 -11.82
N ALA A 248 -16.22 -18.49 -12.96
CA ALA A 248 -14.84 -18.99 -13.06
C ALA A 248 -13.90 -18.23 -12.14
N MET A 249 -14.12 -16.92 -11.96
CA MET A 249 -13.38 -16.09 -11.00
C MET A 249 -13.59 -16.58 -9.56
N TYR A 250 -14.82 -16.80 -9.10
CA TYR A 250 -15.06 -17.32 -7.75
C TYR A 250 -14.52 -18.74 -7.54
N GLU A 251 -14.62 -19.62 -8.55
CA GLU A 251 -14.03 -20.96 -8.48
C GLU A 251 -12.49 -20.89 -8.39
N GLN A 252 -11.87 -19.91 -9.05
CA GLN A 252 -10.44 -19.65 -8.92
C GLN A 252 -10.09 -19.11 -7.54
N TRP A 253 -10.91 -18.22 -6.95
CA TRP A 253 -10.70 -17.73 -5.59
C TRP A 253 -10.81 -18.86 -4.58
N ASP A 254 -11.84 -19.70 -4.65
CA ASP A 254 -11.97 -20.89 -3.79
C ASP A 254 -10.72 -21.77 -3.90
N GLU A 255 -10.24 -22.02 -5.11
CA GLU A 255 -9.03 -22.84 -5.32
C GLU A 255 -7.79 -22.24 -4.64
N ILE A 256 -7.64 -20.91 -4.69
CA ILE A 256 -6.56 -20.17 -4.03
C ILE A 256 -6.71 -20.23 -2.51
N PHE A 257 -7.88 -19.93 -1.96
CA PHE A 257 -8.11 -19.90 -0.51
C PHE A 257 -8.05 -21.28 0.13
N GLU A 258 -8.41 -22.33 -0.60
CA GLU A 258 -8.28 -23.72 -0.12
C GLU A 258 -6.83 -24.22 -0.09
N GLY A 259 -5.91 -23.53 -0.78
CA GLY A 259 -4.50 -23.89 -0.86
C GLY A 259 -4.21 -25.25 -1.49
N LYS A 260 -5.16 -25.83 -2.23
CA LYS A 260 -5.07 -27.21 -2.77
C LYS A 260 -3.98 -27.37 -3.82
N LYS A 261 -3.65 -26.29 -4.53
CA LYS A 261 -2.62 -26.27 -5.58
C LYS A 261 -1.43 -25.39 -5.23
N ASP A 262 -1.28 -25.02 -3.96
CA ASP A 262 -0.16 -24.18 -3.59
C ASP A 262 1.14 -24.95 -3.67
N GLU A 263 2.13 -24.30 -4.26
CA GLU A 263 3.48 -24.82 -4.41
C GLU A 263 4.44 -23.97 -3.58
N PRO A 264 5.56 -24.57 -3.10
CA PRO A 264 6.60 -23.78 -2.46
C PRO A 264 7.12 -22.68 -3.39
N LEU A 265 7.33 -21.47 -2.85
CA LEU A 265 7.84 -20.32 -3.60
C LEU A 265 9.08 -20.63 -4.43
N SER A 266 10.01 -21.41 -3.88
CA SER A 266 11.24 -21.82 -4.56
C SER A 266 11.03 -22.55 -5.89
N TYR A 267 9.86 -23.14 -6.15
CA TYR A 267 9.54 -23.85 -7.39
C TYR A 267 8.90 -22.96 -8.45
N LEU A 268 8.36 -21.82 -8.06
CA LEU A 268 7.60 -20.92 -8.94
C LEU A 268 8.48 -19.93 -9.71
N PHE A 269 9.77 -19.82 -9.38
CA PHE A 269 10.68 -18.93 -10.11
C PHE A 269 10.94 -19.42 -11.54
N GLU A 270 10.46 -18.67 -12.53
CA GLU A 270 10.66 -18.95 -13.95
C GLU A 270 12.16 -19.01 -14.32
N THR A 271 12.96 -18.10 -13.72
CA THR A 271 14.40 -18.04 -13.91
C THR A 271 15.10 -18.60 -12.68
N PRO A 272 15.88 -19.69 -12.79
CA PRO A 272 16.61 -20.23 -11.66
C PRO A 272 17.58 -19.19 -11.10
N LEU A 273 17.27 -18.66 -9.92
CA LEU A 273 18.15 -17.75 -9.21
C LEU A 273 19.41 -18.53 -8.80
N LYS A 274 20.58 -18.08 -9.26
CA LYS A 274 21.86 -18.65 -8.85
C LYS A 274 22.28 -18.04 -7.51
N LEU A 275 21.55 -18.37 -6.46
CA LEU A 275 21.80 -17.84 -5.13
C LEU A 275 22.94 -18.61 -4.46
N PRO A 276 23.85 -17.93 -3.75
CA PRO A 276 24.78 -18.60 -2.86
C PRO A 276 24.03 -19.33 -1.74
N LYS A 277 24.73 -20.20 -1.00
CA LYS A 277 24.16 -20.77 0.22
C LYS A 277 24.10 -19.70 1.31
N PRO A 278 23.16 -19.78 2.26
CA PRO A 278 23.06 -18.84 3.38
C PRO A 278 24.41 -18.61 4.08
N ASP A 279 25.10 -19.68 4.47
CA ASP A 279 26.40 -19.63 5.16
C ASP A 279 27.55 -18.98 4.35
N ALA A 280 27.37 -18.78 3.05
CA ALA A 280 28.40 -18.19 2.19
C ALA A 280 28.31 -16.66 2.11
N VAL A 281 27.20 -16.07 2.53
CA VAL A 281 26.99 -14.62 2.58
C VAL A 281 27.23 -14.15 4.00
N LEU A 282 28.18 -13.24 4.19
CA LEU A 282 28.66 -12.90 5.55
C LEU A 282 28.40 -11.44 5.94
N THR A 283 27.93 -10.62 5.00
CA THR A 283 27.79 -9.17 5.21
C THR A 283 26.48 -8.66 4.60
N ASP A 284 25.94 -7.59 5.17
CA ASP A 284 24.73 -6.92 4.66
C ASP A 284 24.95 -6.37 3.24
N GLU A 285 26.16 -5.89 2.92
CA GLU A 285 26.52 -5.37 1.59
C GLU A 285 26.43 -6.46 0.51
N GLU A 286 26.81 -7.70 0.85
CA GLU A 286 26.69 -8.86 -0.05
C GLU A 286 25.25 -9.38 -0.12
N ALA A 287 24.53 -9.34 1.01
CA ALA A 287 23.15 -9.84 1.11
C ALA A 287 22.14 -8.94 0.38
N LEU A 288 22.26 -7.63 0.50
CA LEU A 288 21.31 -6.66 -0.06
C LEU A 288 20.97 -6.91 -1.54
N PRO A 289 21.92 -6.99 -2.49
CA PRO A 289 21.57 -7.24 -3.89
C PRO A 289 20.93 -8.62 -4.13
N LEU A 290 21.20 -9.61 -3.28
CA LEU A 290 20.58 -10.93 -3.35
C LEU A 290 19.13 -10.89 -2.86
N VAL A 291 18.88 -10.21 -1.74
CA VAL A 291 17.53 -9.96 -1.21
C VAL A 291 16.71 -9.21 -2.24
N THR A 292 17.23 -8.11 -2.81
CA THR A 292 16.55 -7.36 -3.87
C THR A 292 16.20 -8.25 -5.06
N ALA A 293 17.10 -9.13 -5.49
CA ALA A 293 16.82 -10.04 -6.60
C ALA A 293 15.71 -11.05 -6.25
N ILE A 294 15.66 -11.56 -5.02
CA ILE A 294 14.61 -12.47 -4.56
C ILE A 294 13.27 -11.74 -4.47
N LEU A 295 13.22 -10.58 -3.80
CA LEU A 295 12.00 -9.79 -3.65
C LEU A 295 11.44 -9.35 -5.00
N ALA A 296 12.29 -9.00 -5.96
CA ALA A 296 11.87 -8.71 -7.32
C ALA A 296 11.22 -9.91 -8.03
N GLN A 297 11.61 -11.16 -7.70
CA GLN A 297 10.93 -12.35 -8.21
C GLN A 297 9.63 -12.64 -7.45
N LEU A 298 9.59 -12.40 -6.13
CA LEU A 298 8.36 -12.55 -5.33
C LEU A 298 7.27 -11.58 -5.78
N ALA A 299 7.64 -10.34 -6.10
CA ALA A 299 6.69 -9.35 -6.61
C ALA A 299 6.00 -9.81 -7.90
N LEU A 300 6.72 -10.48 -8.82
CA LEU A 300 6.11 -11.06 -10.04
C LEU A 300 5.08 -12.16 -9.77
N LEU A 301 5.12 -12.75 -8.57
CA LEU A 301 4.16 -13.76 -8.10
C LEU A 301 3.04 -13.15 -7.24
N SER A 302 2.96 -11.82 -7.15
CA SER A 302 2.10 -11.07 -6.22
C SER A 302 2.33 -11.45 -4.74
N VAL A 303 3.60 -11.58 -4.37
CA VAL A 303 4.01 -11.87 -2.99
C VAL A 303 4.84 -10.70 -2.47
N ALA A 304 4.38 -10.11 -1.37
CA ALA A 304 5.07 -9.05 -0.66
C ALA A 304 5.83 -9.64 0.55
N LEU A 305 6.98 -9.05 0.87
CA LEU A 305 7.67 -9.30 2.13
C LEU A 305 7.83 -7.98 2.87
N ASP A 306 7.09 -7.84 3.96
CA ASP A 306 7.18 -6.71 4.86
C ASP A 306 8.35 -6.96 5.81
N VAL A 307 9.39 -6.14 5.70
CA VAL A 307 10.62 -6.29 6.49
C VAL A 307 10.57 -5.30 7.62
N CYS A 308 10.47 -5.79 8.86
CA CYS A 308 10.48 -4.95 10.05
C CYS A 308 11.83 -4.22 10.23
N GLU A 309 11.83 -3.20 11.08
CA GLU A 309 12.99 -2.33 11.27
C GLU A 309 14.19 -2.98 11.98
N HIS A 310 13.94 -4.08 12.69
CA HIS A 310 14.93 -4.85 13.42
C HIS A 310 15.76 -5.77 12.50
N PHE A 311 15.26 -6.10 11.31
CA PHE A 311 15.93 -7.00 10.38
C PHE A 311 16.99 -6.28 9.55
N THR A 312 18.21 -6.84 9.51
CA THR A 312 19.23 -6.42 8.55
C THR A 312 19.06 -7.16 7.20
N PRO A 313 19.67 -6.67 6.11
CA PRO A 313 19.67 -7.40 4.84
C PRO A 313 20.20 -8.83 4.95
N LEU A 314 21.20 -9.09 5.79
CA LEU A 314 21.72 -10.43 6.02
C LEU A 314 20.69 -11.33 6.73
N ASP A 315 20.01 -10.83 7.75
CA ASP A 315 18.98 -11.58 8.48
C ASP A 315 17.80 -11.91 7.55
N THR A 316 17.34 -10.93 6.77
CA THR A 316 16.29 -11.13 5.76
C THR A 316 16.70 -12.17 4.72
N TYR A 317 17.96 -12.14 4.27
CA TYR A 317 18.47 -13.15 3.32
C TYR A 317 18.46 -14.55 3.91
N GLN A 318 18.88 -14.69 5.17
CA GLN A 318 18.89 -15.99 5.86
C GLN A 318 17.46 -16.51 6.00
N LEU A 319 16.54 -15.70 6.54
CA LEU A 319 15.14 -16.05 6.72
C LEU A 319 14.47 -16.47 5.40
N LEU A 320 14.69 -15.70 4.32
CA LEU A 320 14.19 -16.02 2.99
C LEU A 320 14.65 -17.40 2.53
N MET A 321 15.93 -17.71 2.70
CA MET A 321 16.52 -18.94 2.19
C MET A 321 16.22 -20.17 3.04
N THR A 322 16.06 -20.02 4.36
CA THR A 322 15.87 -21.15 5.28
C THR A 322 14.40 -21.44 5.56
N GLU A 323 13.58 -20.40 5.73
CA GLU A 323 12.18 -20.53 6.14
C GLU A 323 11.22 -20.22 5.00
N ILE A 324 11.24 -18.99 4.46
CA ILE A 324 10.17 -18.52 3.57
C ILE A 324 10.19 -19.29 2.23
N LEU A 325 11.27 -19.22 1.44
CA LEU A 325 11.29 -19.84 0.10
C LEU A 325 11.04 -21.37 0.10
N PRO A 326 11.51 -22.15 1.09
CA PRO A 326 11.23 -23.59 1.16
C PRO A 326 9.85 -23.95 1.71
N THR A 327 9.28 -23.16 2.62
CA THR A 327 8.07 -23.55 3.38
C THR A 327 6.83 -22.79 2.96
N ALA A 328 6.96 -21.51 2.60
CA ALA A 328 5.86 -20.66 2.18
C ALA A 328 5.27 -21.18 0.87
N LYS A 329 3.94 -21.27 0.87
CA LYS A 329 3.15 -21.85 -0.19
C LYS A 329 2.34 -20.76 -0.85
N VAL A 330 2.39 -20.70 -2.17
CA VAL A 330 1.69 -19.71 -2.96
C VAL A 330 1.02 -20.39 -4.14
N HIS A 331 -0.19 -19.93 -4.45
CA HIS A 331 -0.92 -20.40 -5.60
C HIS A 331 -0.26 -19.88 -6.90
N PRO A 332 0.07 -20.73 -7.88
CA PRO A 332 0.75 -20.29 -9.12
C PRO A 332 0.01 -19.21 -9.92
N ASN A 333 -1.32 -19.13 -9.75
CA ASN A 333 -2.17 -18.14 -10.42
C ASN A 333 -2.56 -16.96 -9.53
N LEU A 334 -1.92 -16.75 -8.38
CA LEU A 334 -2.23 -15.64 -7.47
C LEU A 334 -2.13 -14.28 -8.21
N ALA A 335 -1.07 -14.10 -9.01
CA ALA A 335 -0.84 -12.87 -9.77
C ALA A 335 -1.97 -12.51 -10.74
N ALA A 336 -2.74 -13.48 -11.23
CA ALA A 336 -3.86 -13.22 -12.13
C ALA A 336 -5.12 -12.70 -11.41
N THR A 337 -5.14 -12.73 -10.08
CA THR A 337 -6.29 -12.32 -9.26
C THR A 337 -6.15 -10.94 -8.63
N GLU A 338 -5.02 -10.26 -8.87
CA GLU A 338 -4.66 -8.96 -8.25
C GLU A 338 -4.53 -9.00 -6.71
N MET A 339 -4.82 -10.15 -6.09
CA MET A 339 -4.56 -10.39 -4.68
C MET A 339 -3.05 -10.43 -4.41
N VAL A 340 -2.69 -9.92 -3.24
CA VAL A 340 -1.32 -9.93 -2.74
C VAL A 340 -1.25 -10.80 -1.50
N GLN A 341 -0.28 -11.71 -1.48
CA GLN A 341 0.03 -12.47 -0.27
C GLN A 341 1.20 -11.80 0.47
N HIS A 342 0.93 -11.37 1.69
CA HIS A 342 1.92 -10.74 2.56
C HIS A 342 2.58 -11.79 3.44
N TYR A 343 3.90 -11.66 3.57
CA TYR A 343 4.69 -12.29 4.62
C TYR A 343 5.38 -11.18 5.40
N SER A 344 5.45 -11.29 6.72
CA SER A 344 6.15 -10.32 7.54
C SER A 344 7.36 -10.94 8.21
N THR A 345 8.47 -10.19 8.29
CA THR A 345 9.61 -10.60 9.12
C THR A 345 9.36 -10.34 10.62
N SER A 346 8.33 -9.56 10.97
CA SER A 346 7.92 -9.38 12.39
C SER A 346 7.53 -10.71 13.04
N ASP A 347 6.94 -11.63 12.28
CA ASP A 347 6.54 -12.97 12.74
C ASP A 347 7.74 -13.84 13.16
N TYR A 348 8.95 -13.43 12.79
CA TYR A 348 10.21 -14.11 13.08
C TYR A 348 11.17 -13.22 13.89
N CYS A 349 10.69 -12.10 14.42
CA CYS A 349 11.49 -11.10 15.11
C CYS A 349 11.21 -11.11 16.62
N ASP A 350 12.18 -11.60 17.41
CA ASP A 350 12.10 -11.58 18.87
C ASP A 350 11.88 -10.17 19.44
N GLU A 351 12.42 -9.13 18.79
CA GLU A 351 12.25 -7.73 19.22
C GLU A 351 10.81 -7.24 18.99
N CYS A 352 10.21 -7.53 17.82
CA CYS A 352 8.80 -7.22 17.56
C CYS A 352 7.86 -8.01 18.49
N GLU A 353 8.12 -9.29 18.72
CA GLU A 353 7.33 -10.11 19.66
C GLU A 353 7.35 -9.51 21.07
N ALA A 354 8.53 -9.07 21.55
CA ALA A 354 8.68 -8.46 22.86
C ALA A 354 8.05 -7.05 22.98
N GLU A 355 7.91 -6.32 21.88
CA GLU A 355 7.20 -5.04 21.84
C GLU A 355 5.69 -5.27 21.89
N PHE A 356 5.18 -6.18 21.06
CA PHE A 356 3.78 -6.57 21.05
C PHE A 356 3.31 -7.11 22.42
N GLU A 357 4.11 -7.96 23.08
CA GLU A 357 3.83 -8.45 24.44
C GLU A 357 3.78 -7.32 25.48
N ARG A 358 4.57 -6.25 25.30
CA ARG A 358 4.61 -5.11 26.22
C ARG A 358 3.34 -4.27 26.08
N GLU A 359 2.91 -4.00 24.85
CA GLU A 359 1.70 -3.24 24.56
C GLU A 359 0.45 -3.98 25.05
N LEU A 360 0.32 -5.27 24.76
CA LEU A 360 -0.78 -6.08 25.28
C LEU A 360 -0.74 -6.25 26.81
N GLY A 361 0.46 -6.29 27.39
CA GLY A 361 0.66 -6.44 28.82
C GLY A 361 0.19 -5.23 29.63
N ASP A 362 0.38 -4.02 29.10
CA ASP A 362 0.05 -2.78 29.78
C ASP A 362 -1.48 -2.58 29.93
N ASP A 363 -2.28 -3.04 28.96
CA ASP A 363 -3.76 -3.01 29.05
C ASP A 363 -4.35 -3.96 30.09
N SER A 364 -3.60 -4.99 30.50
CA SER A 364 -4.04 -5.96 31.50
C SER A 364 -3.80 -5.51 32.95
N THR A 365 -3.21 -4.33 33.16
CA THR A 365 -3.04 -3.79 34.51
C THR A 365 -4.36 -3.26 35.04
N ASP A 366 -5.14 -4.18 35.64
CA ASP A 366 -6.23 -3.98 36.60
C ASP A 366 -6.29 -2.51 37.05
N SER A 367 -7.08 -1.70 36.33
CA SER A 367 -7.51 -0.40 36.84
C SER A 367 -8.16 -0.72 38.18
N PRO A 368 -7.56 -0.31 39.32
CA PRO A 368 -8.04 -0.74 40.62
C PRO A 368 -9.50 -0.31 40.73
N ASP A 369 -10.38 -1.31 40.86
CA ASP A 369 -11.82 -1.15 40.92
C ASP A 369 -12.17 0.01 41.86
N PRO A 370 -12.67 1.17 41.33
CA PRO A 370 -12.84 2.38 42.12
C PRO A 370 -13.93 2.24 43.19
N GLU A 371 -14.66 1.11 43.26
CA GLU A 371 -15.75 0.88 44.19
C GLU A 371 -15.34 0.31 45.57
N ALA A 372 -14.04 0.15 45.84
CA ALA A 372 -13.58 -0.28 47.17
C ALA A 372 -13.26 0.89 48.12
N THR A 373 -14.21 1.80 48.39
CA THR A 373 -14.15 2.73 49.55
C THR A 373 -15.45 2.88 50.32
#